data_AF-A0A534QZB9-F1
#
_entry.id   AF-A0A534QZB9-F1
#
_cell.length_a   1.000
_cell.length_b   1.000
_cell.length_c   1.000
_cell.angle_alpha   90.00
_cell.angle_beta   90.00
_cell.angle_gamma   90.00
#
_symmetry.space_group_name_H-M   'P 1'
#
loop_
_entity.id
_entity.type
_entity.pdbx_description
1 polymer ?
#
loop_
_entity_poly.entity_id
_entity_poly.type
_entity_poly.pdbx_seq_one_letter_code
_entity_poly.pdbx_strand_id
1 'polypeptide(L)'
;AEEALAGGLVSRVVAPADLLETARGLAREIADNTSAVSVALSRQLLWRMLGADHPMEAHKVDSRAIYWMGGSADAREGVAAFLEKRPARFTLRPSADLPDFYPWWTPRPFK
;
A
#
# COMPACT_ATOMS: atom_id res chain seq x y z
N ALA A 1 -16.83 -21.60 -7.17
CA ALA A 1 -15.79 -20.85 -6.42
C ALA A 1 -14.40 -21.42 -6.71
N GLU A 2 -14.26 -22.74 -6.77
CA GLU A 2 -13.00 -23.43 -7.10
C GLU A 2 -12.42 -23.03 -8.47
N GLU A 3 -13.25 -22.95 -9.52
CA GLU A 3 -12.81 -22.49 -10.84
C GLU A 3 -12.26 -21.05 -10.80
N ALA A 4 -12.95 -20.14 -10.09
CA ALA A 4 -12.50 -18.76 -9.93
C ALA A 4 -11.17 -18.66 -9.16
N LEU A 5 -10.93 -19.55 -8.19
CA LEU A 5 -9.66 -19.65 -7.48
C LEU A 5 -8.55 -20.20 -8.38
N ALA A 6 -8.83 -21.27 -9.13
CA ALA A 6 -7.88 -21.87 -10.07
C ALA A 6 -7.49 -20.88 -11.19
N GLY A 7 -8.43 -20.04 -11.63
CA GLY A 7 -8.19 -18.97 -12.61
C GLY A 7 -7.58 -17.68 -12.02
N GLY A 8 -7.35 -17.60 -10.71
CA GLY A 8 -6.73 -16.43 -10.06
C GLY A 8 -7.63 -15.20 -9.91
N LEU A 9 -8.95 -15.32 -10.16
CA LEU A 9 -9.90 -14.22 -9.97
C LEU A 9 -10.12 -13.90 -8.48
N VAL A 10 -10.07 -14.92 -7.64
CA VAL A 10 -10.17 -14.78 -6.18
C VAL A 10 -8.91 -15.34 -5.52
N SER A 11 -8.52 -14.75 -4.40
CA SER A 11 -7.31 -15.18 -3.67
C SER A 11 -7.57 -16.35 -2.71
N ARG A 12 -8.82 -16.55 -2.26
CA ARG A 12 -9.20 -17.56 -1.27
C ARG A 12 -10.66 -18.01 -1.47
N VAL A 13 -10.96 -19.25 -1.09
CA VAL A 13 -12.32 -19.78 -0.94
C VAL A 13 -12.48 -20.22 0.51
N VAL A 14 -13.52 -19.72 1.17
CA VAL A 14 -13.83 -20.00 2.59
C VAL A 14 -15.31 -20.36 2.73
N ALA A 15 -15.70 -20.92 3.88
CA ALA A 15 -17.12 -21.18 4.14
C ALA A 15 -17.91 -19.87 4.18
N PRO A 16 -19.21 -19.86 3.80
CA PRO A 16 -20.00 -18.64 3.74
C PRO A 16 -20.05 -17.85 5.06
N ALA A 17 -20.08 -18.56 6.20
CA ALA A 17 -20.08 -17.96 7.53
C ALA A 17 -18.77 -17.19 7.84
N ASP A 18 -17.65 -17.61 7.26
CA ASP A 18 -16.31 -17.09 7.57
C ASP A 18 -15.90 -15.95 6.61
N LEU A 19 -16.70 -15.67 5.58
CA LEU A 19 -16.36 -14.72 4.52
C LEU A 19 -16.00 -13.33 5.06
N LEU A 20 -16.88 -12.74 5.87
CA LEU A 20 -16.69 -11.40 6.40
C LEU A 20 -15.59 -11.36 7.46
N GLU A 21 -15.47 -12.41 8.27
CA GLU A 21 -14.39 -12.51 9.26
C GLU A 21 -13.03 -12.55 8.57
N THR A 22 -12.89 -13.40 7.55
CA THR A 22 -11.65 -13.54 6.76
C THR A 22 -11.26 -12.22 6.10
N ALA A 23 -12.22 -11.55 5.44
CA ALA A 23 -11.97 -10.28 4.77
C ALA A 23 -11.57 -9.17 5.76
N ARG A 24 -12.25 -9.09 6.91
CA ARG A 24 -11.93 -8.12 7.98
C ARG A 24 -10.61 -8.44 8.68
N GLY A 25 -10.25 -9.73 8.78
CA GLY A 25 -8.94 -10.17 9.27
C GLY A 25 -7.82 -9.55 8.46
N LEU A 26 -7.87 -9.68 7.13
CA LEU A 26 -6.89 -9.06 6.23
C LEU A 26 -6.91 -7.53 6.32
N ALA A 27 -8.10 -6.92 6.39
CA ALA A 27 -8.21 -5.46 6.53
C ALA A 27 -7.55 -4.96 7.82
N ARG A 28 -7.74 -5.66 8.95
CA ARG A 28 -7.09 -5.35 10.23
C ARG A 28 -5.59 -5.59 10.18
N GLU A 29 -5.14 -6.68 9.57
CA GLU A 29 -3.72 -6.95 9.38
C GLU A 29 -3.01 -5.77 8.69
N ILE A 30 -3.61 -5.21 7.64
CA ILE A 30 -3.08 -4.03 6.96
C ILE A 30 -3.19 -2.80 7.86
N ALA A 31 -4.36 -2.52 8.42
CA ALA A 31 -4.62 -1.30 9.19
C ALA A 31 -3.76 -1.19 10.45
N ASP A 32 -3.51 -2.31 11.14
CA ASP A 32 -2.85 -2.34 12.44
C ASP A 32 -1.32 -2.39 12.31
N ASN A 33 -0.78 -2.82 11.18
CA ASN A 33 0.66 -3.12 11.05
C ASN A 33 1.41 -2.26 10.02
N THR A 34 0.73 -1.36 9.30
CA THR A 34 1.36 -0.63 8.18
C THR A 34 1.16 0.89 8.28
N SER A 35 2.13 1.64 7.74
CA SER A 35 1.94 3.08 7.49
C SER A 35 0.91 3.28 6.38
N ALA A 36 -0.12 4.08 6.65
CA ALA A 36 -1.18 4.35 5.69
C ALA A 36 -0.65 5.07 4.43
N VAL A 37 0.35 5.97 4.58
CA VAL A 37 1.01 6.63 3.45
C VAL A 37 1.82 5.64 2.62
N SER A 38 2.59 4.74 3.26
CA SER A 38 3.31 3.68 2.54
C SER A 38 2.36 2.80 1.73
N VAL A 39 1.24 2.34 2.32
CA VAL A 39 0.24 1.53 1.61
C VAL A 39 -0.36 2.29 0.43
N ALA A 40 -0.66 3.57 0.58
CA ALA A 40 -1.21 4.40 -0.49
C ALA A 40 -0.23 4.53 -1.67
N LEU A 41 1.04 4.82 -1.40
CA LEU A 41 2.09 4.94 -2.42
C LEU A 41 2.34 3.60 -3.12
N SER A 42 2.52 2.52 -2.35
CA SER A 42 2.73 1.17 -2.89
C SER A 42 1.57 0.71 -3.77
N ARG A 43 0.32 0.94 -3.34
CA ARG A 43 -0.86 0.60 -4.16
C ARG A 43 -0.85 1.35 -5.49
N GLN A 44 -0.54 2.65 -5.48
CA GLN A 44 -0.52 3.45 -6.71
C GLN A 44 0.64 3.07 -7.63
N LEU A 45 1.82 2.76 -7.09
CA LEU A 45 2.94 2.23 -7.85
C LEU A 45 2.57 0.89 -8.53
N LEU A 46 2.04 -0.07 -7.77
CA LEU A 46 1.62 -1.37 -8.32
C LEU A 46 0.63 -1.21 -9.48
N TRP A 47 -0.44 -0.43 -9.28
CA TRP A 47 -1.47 -0.26 -10.30
C TRP A 47 -1.00 0.51 -11.53
N ARG A 48 -0.21 1.55 -11.35
CA ARG A 48 0.20 2.41 -12.48
C ARG A 48 1.37 1.83 -13.25
N MET A 49 2.27 1.14 -12.58
CA MET A 49 3.46 0.56 -13.22
C MET A 49 3.16 -0.77 -13.90
N LEU A 50 2.03 -1.43 -13.58
CA LEU A 50 1.57 -2.62 -14.30
C LEU A 50 1.43 -2.39 -15.82
N GLY A 51 1.10 -1.17 -16.23
CA GLY A 51 1.00 -0.76 -17.64
C GLY A 51 2.12 0.17 -18.09
N ALA A 52 3.22 0.30 -17.34
CA ALA A 52 4.37 1.08 -17.77
C ALA A 52 5.11 0.37 -18.91
N ASP A 53 5.67 1.16 -19.81
CA ASP A 53 6.42 0.71 -20.98
C ASP A 53 7.85 0.26 -20.64
N HIS A 54 8.39 0.73 -19.51
CA HIS A 54 9.73 0.34 -19.05
C HIS A 54 9.84 0.40 -17.51
N PRO A 55 10.57 -0.52 -16.84
CA PRO A 55 10.74 -0.52 -15.38
C PRO A 55 11.39 0.74 -14.81
N MET A 56 12.11 1.49 -15.65
CA MET A 56 12.68 2.80 -15.27
C MET A 56 11.61 3.80 -14.81
N GLU A 57 10.38 3.71 -15.33
CA GLU A 57 9.28 4.58 -14.89
C GLU A 57 8.91 4.31 -13.42
N ALA A 58 8.91 3.03 -13.02
CA ALA A 58 8.73 2.64 -11.62
C ALA A 58 9.91 3.12 -10.77
N HIS A 59 11.14 2.90 -11.24
CA HIS A 59 12.36 3.30 -10.52
C HIS A 59 12.40 4.80 -10.22
N LYS A 60 12.03 5.67 -11.18
CA LYS A 60 12.01 7.13 -10.99
C LYS A 60 11.08 7.55 -9.83
N VAL A 61 9.91 6.93 -9.73
CA VAL A 61 8.91 7.28 -8.72
C VAL A 61 9.25 6.64 -7.39
N ASP A 62 9.58 5.34 -7.39
CA ASP A 62 9.93 4.59 -6.18
C ASP A 62 11.18 5.18 -5.48
N SER A 63 12.21 5.57 -6.24
CA SER A 63 13.39 6.24 -5.66
C SER A 63 13.06 7.53 -4.92
N ARG A 64 12.06 8.30 -5.40
CA ARG A 64 11.60 9.51 -4.71
C ARG A 64 10.74 9.18 -3.51
N ALA A 65 9.88 8.17 -3.63
CA ALA A 65 9.02 7.70 -2.55
C ALA A 65 9.84 7.15 -1.37
N ILE A 66 10.84 6.30 -1.63
CA ILE A 66 11.69 5.74 -0.58
C ILE A 66 12.53 6.83 0.10
N TYR A 67 13.06 7.78 -0.66
CA TYR A 67 13.81 8.92 -0.12
C TYR A 67 12.92 9.77 0.81
N TRP A 68 11.72 10.13 0.36
CA TRP A 68 10.78 10.92 1.15
C TRP A 68 10.31 10.16 2.40
N MET A 69 9.91 8.90 2.23
CA MET A 69 9.46 8.05 3.34
C MET A 69 10.57 7.85 4.38
N GLY A 70 11.83 7.68 3.95
CA GLY A 70 12.97 7.50 4.86
C GLY A 70 13.19 8.68 5.81
N GLY A 71 12.81 9.91 5.42
CA GLY A 71 12.88 11.10 6.27
C GLY A 71 11.64 11.35 7.13
N SER A 72 10.59 10.56 6.95
CA SER A 72 9.26 10.82 7.50
C SER A 72 9.13 10.50 9.00
N ALA A 73 8.02 10.96 9.61
CA ALA A 73 7.69 10.61 11.00
C ALA A 73 7.43 9.10 11.17
N ASP A 74 6.77 8.47 10.20
CA ASP A 74 6.47 7.04 10.23
C ASP A 74 7.74 6.17 10.16
N ALA A 75 8.76 6.59 9.39
CA ALA A 75 10.04 5.85 9.37
C ALA A 75 10.75 5.90 10.73
N ARG A 76 10.78 7.07 11.38
CA ARG A 76 11.33 7.19 12.75
C ARG A 76 10.56 6.34 13.75
N GLU A 77 9.23 6.39 13.69
CA GLU A 77 8.36 5.61 14.57
C GLU A 77 8.55 4.10 14.35
N GLY A 78 8.66 3.63 13.11
CA GLY A 78 8.93 2.22 12.83
C GLY A 78 10.23 1.72 13.46
N VAL A 79 11.31 2.52 13.37
CA VAL A 79 12.58 2.20 14.03
C VAL A 79 12.44 2.22 15.54
N ALA A 80 11.79 3.25 16.11
CA ALA A 80 11.60 3.38 17.55
C ALA A 80 10.78 2.22 18.13
N ALA A 81 9.63 1.91 17.52
CA ALA A 81 8.74 0.83 17.94
C ALA A 81 9.44 -0.53 17.92
N PHE A 82 10.28 -0.77 16.90
CA PHE A 82 11.10 -1.98 16.84
C PHE A 82 12.09 -2.09 18.01
N LEU A 83 12.85 -1.03 18.26
CA LEU A 83 13.82 -0.98 19.36
C LEU A 83 13.16 -1.13 20.74
N GLU A 84 11.98 -0.52 20.90
CA GLU A 84 11.16 -0.57 22.11
C GLU A 84 10.32 -1.86 22.23
N LYS A 85 10.32 -2.72 21.22
CA LYS A 85 9.54 -3.98 21.15
C LYS A 85 8.04 -3.78 21.38
N ARG A 86 7.48 -2.74 20.76
CA ARG A 86 6.05 -2.42 20.82
C ARG A 86 5.46 -2.32 19.41
N PRO A 87 4.12 -2.39 19.27
CA PRO A 87 3.46 -2.03 18.02
C PRO A 87 3.79 -0.58 17.61
N ALA A 88 4.00 -0.37 16.31
CA ALA A 88 4.19 0.95 15.74
C ALA A 88 2.88 1.73 15.72
N ARG A 89 2.96 3.04 15.91
CA ARG A 89 1.85 3.99 15.85
C ARG A 89 2.10 4.99 14.73
N PHE A 90 1.90 4.55 13.50
CA PHE A 90 2.03 5.40 12.33
C PHE A 90 0.96 6.50 12.34
N THR A 91 1.37 7.74 12.12
CA THR A 91 0.50 8.92 12.29
C THR A 91 0.25 9.68 10.99
N LEU A 92 1.04 9.43 9.94
CA LEU A 92 0.84 10.09 8.66
C LEU A 92 -0.45 9.59 7.98
N ARG A 93 -1.17 10.52 7.37
CA ARG A 93 -2.49 10.29 6.77
C ARG A 93 -2.42 10.54 5.27
N PRO A 94 -2.91 9.62 4.42
CA PRO A 94 -3.01 9.86 2.99
C PRO A 94 -3.86 11.09 2.60
N SER A 95 -4.74 11.56 3.48
CA SER A 95 -5.57 12.75 3.24
C SER A 95 -4.85 14.09 3.43
N ALA A 96 -3.67 14.10 4.07
CA ALA A 96 -2.99 15.34 4.44
C ALA A 96 -1.46 15.31 4.21
N ASP A 97 -0.86 14.12 4.29
CA ASP A 97 0.59 13.95 4.47
C ASP A 97 1.23 13.18 3.30
N LEU A 98 0.59 13.15 2.13
CA LEU A 98 1.22 12.59 0.93
C LEU A 98 2.35 13.52 0.44
N PRO A 99 3.42 12.97 -0.18
CA PRO A 99 4.49 13.78 -0.70
C PRO A 99 3.99 14.76 -1.77
N ASP A 100 4.68 15.88 -1.92
CA ASP A 100 4.36 16.96 -2.85
C ASP A 100 4.26 16.53 -4.32
N PHE A 101 4.98 15.46 -4.68
CA PHE A 101 4.95 14.88 -6.01
C PHE A 101 3.77 13.96 -6.26
N TYR A 102 2.92 13.73 -5.26
CA TYR A 102 1.69 12.98 -5.41
C TYR A 102 0.51 13.90 -5.74
N PRO A 103 -0.29 13.61 -6.78
CA PRO A 103 -0.13 12.51 -7.74
C PRO A 103 0.99 12.82 -8.77
N TRP A 104 1.85 11.85 -9.06
CA TRP A 104 2.96 12.03 -10.02
C TRP A 104 2.54 11.82 -11.48
N TRP A 105 1.30 11.37 -11.69
CA TRP A 105 0.76 11.09 -13.01
C TRP A 105 -0.09 12.24 -13.52
N THR A 106 -0.09 12.41 -14.84
CA THR A 106 -1.04 13.28 -15.52
C THR A 106 -2.36 12.52 -15.73
N PRO A 107 -3.52 13.04 -15.29
CA PRO A 107 -4.81 12.45 -15.61
C PRO A 107 -4.98 12.27 -17.13
N ARG A 108 -5.47 11.11 -17.56
CA ARG A 108 -5.83 10.89 -18.97
C ARG A 108 -7.32 11.20 -19.12
N PRO A 109 -7.71 12.34 -19.71
CA PRO A 109 -9.12 12.65 -19.92
C PRO A 109 -9.72 11.66 -20.92
N PHE A 110 -10.95 11.23 -20.67
CA PHE A 110 -11.77 10.58 -21.69
C PHE A 110 -12.13 11.64 -22.74
N LYS A 111 -11.83 11.36 -24.00
CA LYS A 111 -12.23 12.20 -25.14
C LYS A 111 -13.35 11.50 -25.90
#